data_AF-A0A1M5KCZ9-F1
#
_entry.id   AF-A0A1M5KCZ9-F1
#
_cell.length_a   1.000
_cell.length_b   1.000
_cell.length_c   1.000
_cell.angle_alpha   90.00
_cell.angle_beta   90.00
_cell.angle_gamma   90.00
#
_symmetry.space_group_name_H-M   'P 1'
#
loop_
_entity.id
_entity.type
_entity.pdbx_description
1 polymer ?
#
loop_
_entity_poly.entity_id
_entity_poly.type
_entity_poly.pdbx_seq_one_letter_code
_entity_poly.pdbx_strand_id
1 'polypeptide(L)'
;MTGATSPTMQNRCHSCLKETPRDFCPACAKQLFGVKKFNATLDFSLPEIKSNKGSIRRISISGAQPKFSLMVNEGRLEPTENGGTFILKPAVEGLFDNTKDMPANEHLTMQMARQIFKIDAADNALVYLKDGTPAYITKRFDVLPDGNRICQEDFAQVAGLTPGEKGSNYKYDFSYQQIADLLKRYVSTYPTDVEKYFRLILFNYLVCNGDAHVKNFSIYSPNADGVYKLTPAYDLLNTSLHVQELGRTALELFVDDFETEFFKANGFYGKPDFMELARRIGIKEIRAERFIAETCSHLREMDAMIDRSYLSKQGKALFKAQVEDRAKALGI
;
A
#
# COMPACT_ATOMS: atom_id res chain seq x y z
N MET A 1 -43.13 -13.12 9.18
CA MET A 1 -42.35 -12.07 8.50
C MET A 1 -40.93 -12.11 9.05
N THR A 2 -39.94 -12.40 8.22
CA THR A 2 -38.54 -12.60 8.65
C THR A 2 -37.78 -11.30 8.64
N GLY A 3 -37.56 -10.71 9.82
CA GLY A 3 -36.63 -9.60 9.99
C GLY A 3 -35.19 -10.11 9.84
N ALA A 4 -34.63 -10.01 8.64
CA ALA A 4 -33.21 -10.28 8.41
C ALA A 4 -32.38 -9.25 9.19
N THR A 5 -31.70 -9.69 10.24
CA THR A 5 -30.82 -8.83 11.03
C THR A 5 -29.66 -8.34 10.17
N SER A 6 -29.60 -7.03 9.94
CA SER A 6 -28.46 -6.37 9.28
C SER A 6 -27.14 -6.84 9.93
N PRO A 7 -26.13 -7.26 9.14
CA PRO A 7 -24.87 -7.76 9.69
C PRO A 7 -24.18 -6.65 10.47
N THR A 8 -24.05 -6.86 11.79
CA THR A 8 -23.54 -5.93 12.81
C THR A 8 -22.77 -4.73 12.24
N MET A 9 -23.44 -3.58 12.08
CA MET A 9 -22.79 -2.37 11.61
C MET A 9 -21.66 -2.02 12.59
N GLN A 10 -20.42 -2.20 12.14
CA GLN A 10 -19.27 -1.74 12.89
C GLN A 10 -19.30 -0.22 12.84
N ASN A 11 -19.59 0.43 13.98
CA ASN A 11 -19.63 1.89 14.12
C ASN A 11 -18.22 2.49 13.97
N ARG A 12 -17.63 2.42 12.76
CA ARG A 12 -16.24 2.73 12.46
C ARG A 12 -16.12 3.47 11.15
N CYS A 13 -15.11 4.32 11.04
CA CYS A 13 -14.86 5.08 9.84
C CYS A 13 -14.21 4.19 8.78
N HIS A 14 -14.86 4.08 7.63
CA HIS A 14 -14.40 3.40 6.42
C HIS A 14 -13.08 3.94 5.86
N SER A 15 -12.61 5.11 6.33
CA SER A 15 -11.24 5.58 6.11
C SER A 15 -10.36 5.34 7.34
N CYS A 16 -10.56 6.06 8.45
CA CYS A 16 -9.58 6.06 9.56
C CYS A 16 -9.76 4.99 10.65
N LEU A 17 -10.70 4.05 10.53
CA LEU A 17 -11.01 3.00 11.54
C LEU A 17 -11.39 3.49 12.96
N LYS A 18 -11.43 4.81 13.22
CA LYS A 18 -11.97 5.41 14.45
C LYS A 18 -13.47 5.20 14.55
N GLU A 19 -14.01 5.19 15.77
CA GLU A 19 -15.44 4.97 15.98
C GLU A 19 -16.31 6.14 15.49
N THR A 20 -17.47 5.83 14.91
CA THR A 20 -18.43 6.80 14.36
C THR A 20 -19.78 6.11 14.04
N PRO A 21 -20.94 6.74 14.33
CA PRO A 21 -22.26 6.26 13.93
C PRO A 21 -22.61 6.63 12.47
N ARG A 22 -21.59 6.62 11.60
CA ARG A 22 -21.63 6.97 10.16
C ARG A 22 -20.43 6.33 9.49
N ASP A 23 -20.59 5.91 8.25
CA ASP A 23 -19.57 5.30 7.39
C ASP A 23 -18.29 6.16 7.36
N PHE A 24 -18.44 7.49 7.27
CA PHE A 24 -17.35 8.44 7.33
C PHE A 24 -17.52 9.44 8.48
N CYS A 25 -16.48 9.58 9.31
CA CYS A 25 -16.39 10.68 10.25
C CYS A 25 -16.22 12.02 9.48
N PRO A 26 -16.62 13.18 10.05
CA PRO A 26 -16.63 14.45 9.32
C PRO A 26 -15.27 14.88 8.76
N ALA A 27 -14.16 14.50 9.41
CA ALA A 27 -12.81 14.79 8.95
C ALA A 27 -12.47 14.02 7.68
N CYS A 28 -12.64 12.69 7.67
CA CYS A 28 -12.37 11.86 6.50
C CYS A 28 -13.28 12.17 5.32
N ALA A 29 -14.57 12.44 5.58
CA ALA A 29 -15.52 12.84 4.53
C ALA A 29 -15.06 14.13 3.81
N LYS A 30 -14.59 15.13 4.57
CA LYS A 30 -14.04 16.38 4.01
C LYS A 30 -12.70 16.16 3.29
N GLN A 31 -11.79 15.39 3.88
CA GLN A 31 -10.43 15.16 3.37
C GLN A 31 -10.43 14.39 2.05
N LEU A 32 -11.22 13.31 1.96
CA LEU A 32 -11.37 12.53 0.73
C LEU A 32 -12.24 13.30 -0.27
N PHE A 33 -13.49 13.55 0.07
CA PHE A 33 -14.57 13.87 -0.87
C PHE A 33 -15.03 15.34 -0.84
N GLY A 34 -14.44 16.20 0.00
CA GLY A 34 -14.83 17.61 0.15
C GLY A 34 -16.13 17.86 0.94
N VAL A 35 -16.91 16.83 1.25
CA VAL A 35 -18.27 16.93 1.80
C VAL A 35 -18.38 16.61 3.31
N LYS A 36 -19.45 17.09 3.96
CA LYS A 36 -19.71 16.89 5.41
C LYS A 36 -20.21 15.49 5.79
N LYS A 37 -20.70 14.73 4.81
CA LYS A 37 -21.21 13.35 4.89
C LYS A 37 -20.96 12.69 3.54
N PHE A 38 -20.67 11.40 3.52
CA PHE A 38 -20.52 10.56 2.33
C PHE A 38 -21.05 9.16 2.68
N ASN A 39 -21.58 8.41 1.70
CA ASN A 39 -22.09 7.04 1.87
C ASN A 39 -21.02 6.06 1.36
N ALA A 40 -20.72 5.00 2.09
CA ALA A 40 -19.76 3.98 1.64
C ALA A 40 -20.29 3.12 0.48
N THR A 41 -21.61 3.01 0.30
CA THR A 41 -22.21 2.34 -0.86
C THR A 41 -22.24 3.27 -2.07
N LEU A 42 -21.73 2.77 -3.21
CA LEU A 42 -21.70 3.46 -4.49
C LEU A 42 -22.89 3.07 -5.37
N ASP A 43 -23.36 3.99 -6.23
CA ASP A 43 -24.57 3.82 -7.05
C ASP A 43 -24.39 2.86 -8.27
N PHE A 44 -23.25 2.17 -8.37
CA PHE A 44 -22.87 1.29 -9.50
C PHE A 44 -22.22 -0.05 -9.07
N SER A 45 -22.22 -1.02 -9.99
CA SER A 45 -21.72 -2.39 -9.86
C SER A 45 -20.61 -2.71 -10.89
N LEU A 46 -19.87 -3.81 -10.71
CA LEU A 46 -18.76 -4.16 -11.62
C LEU A 46 -19.15 -4.35 -13.11
N PRO A 47 -20.31 -4.93 -13.46
CA PRO A 47 -20.75 -4.99 -14.85
C PRO A 47 -20.98 -3.60 -15.45
N GLU A 48 -21.61 -2.69 -14.70
CA GLU A 48 -21.92 -1.32 -15.15
C GLU A 48 -20.64 -0.51 -15.45
N ILE A 49 -19.58 -0.65 -14.65
CA ILE A 49 -18.28 0.01 -14.93
C ILE A 49 -17.61 -0.59 -16.17
N LYS A 50 -17.71 -1.91 -16.36
CA LYS A 50 -17.10 -2.62 -17.51
C LYS A 50 -17.80 -2.31 -18.83
N SER A 51 -19.11 -2.03 -18.83
CA SER A 51 -19.86 -1.63 -20.02
C SER A 51 -19.77 -0.13 -20.31
N ASN A 52 -19.84 0.71 -19.27
CA ASN A 52 -19.91 2.16 -19.43
C ASN A 52 -18.52 2.80 -19.33
N LYS A 53 -17.76 2.79 -20.43
CA LYS A 53 -16.60 3.68 -20.65
C LYS A 53 -15.59 3.69 -19.49
N GLY A 54 -15.32 2.53 -18.90
CA GLY A 54 -14.26 2.35 -17.92
C GLY A 54 -13.07 1.64 -18.54
N SER A 55 -12.06 2.37 -19.04
CA SER A 55 -10.88 1.73 -19.66
C SER A 55 -10.20 0.78 -18.66
N ILE A 56 -10.22 -0.53 -18.97
CA ILE A 56 -9.80 -1.58 -18.02
C ILE A 56 -8.26 -1.59 -17.93
N ARG A 57 -7.71 -0.90 -16.94
CA ARG A 57 -6.28 -0.98 -16.59
C ARG A 57 -6.05 -2.10 -15.57
N ARG A 58 -5.63 -3.25 -16.09
CA ARG A 58 -5.26 -4.49 -15.37
C ARG A 58 -3.87 -4.36 -14.70
N ILE A 59 -3.84 -3.96 -13.41
CA ILE A 59 -2.69 -3.83 -12.47
C ILE A 59 -3.32 -3.73 -11.07
N SER A 60 -2.85 -4.26 -9.92
CA SER A 60 -1.68 -5.08 -9.56
C SER A 60 -2.19 -6.53 -9.37
N ILE A 61 -1.89 -7.34 -8.34
CA ILE A 61 -0.58 -7.65 -7.72
C ILE A 61 0.51 -7.88 -8.80
N SER A 62 0.15 -8.10 -10.06
CA SER A 62 1.11 -8.05 -11.18
C SER A 62 0.53 -7.54 -12.50
N GLY A 63 -0.78 -7.32 -12.54
CA GLY A 63 -1.57 -7.23 -13.77
C GLY A 63 -2.96 -7.88 -13.62
N ALA A 64 -3.15 -8.73 -12.61
CA ALA A 64 -4.37 -9.49 -12.39
C ALA A 64 -5.60 -8.67 -11.96
N GLN A 65 -5.48 -7.79 -10.96
CA GLN A 65 -6.60 -7.03 -10.41
C GLN A 65 -6.99 -5.88 -11.37
N PRO A 66 -8.29 -5.62 -11.60
CA PRO A 66 -8.74 -4.43 -12.34
C PRO A 66 -8.66 -3.17 -11.46
N LYS A 67 -7.98 -2.14 -11.95
CA LYS A 67 -8.08 -0.77 -11.41
C LYS A 67 -9.06 0.04 -12.27
N PHE A 68 -9.95 0.78 -11.61
CA PHE A 68 -10.90 1.70 -12.25
C PHE A 68 -10.63 3.15 -11.83
N SER A 69 -10.79 4.08 -12.76
CA SER A 69 -10.63 5.53 -12.54
C SER A 69 -11.97 6.13 -12.13
N LEU A 70 -12.01 6.84 -11.00
CA LEU A 70 -13.20 7.56 -10.52
C LEU A 70 -12.90 9.06 -10.33
N MET A 71 -13.93 9.88 -10.37
CA MET A 71 -13.91 11.28 -9.93
C MET A 71 -15.01 11.55 -8.90
N VAL A 72 -14.88 12.64 -8.14
CA VAL A 72 -15.96 13.13 -7.28
C VAL A 72 -16.79 14.12 -8.07
N ASN A 73 -18.09 13.86 -8.18
CA ASN A 73 -19.08 14.71 -8.86
C ASN A 73 -20.28 14.91 -7.94
N GLU A 74 -20.72 16.15 -7.72
CA GLU A 74 -21.80 16.54 -6.80
C GLU A 74 -21.79 15.85 -5.40
N GLY A 75 -20.60 15.48 -4.90
CA GLY A 75 -20.44 14.78 -3.61
C GLY A 75 -20.62 13.25 -3.66
N ARG A 76 -20.74 12.67 -4.86
CA ARG A 76 -20.72 11.22 -5.14
C ARG A 76 -19.38 10.83 -5.78
N LEU A 77 -19.08 9.53 -5.84
CA LEU A 77 -18.01 9.00 -6.70
C LEU A 77 -18.62 8.41 -7.97
N GLU A 78 -18.04 8.72 -9.13
CA GLU A 78 -18.51 8.29 -10.44
C GLU A 78 -17.34 7.78 -11.31
N PRO A 79 -17.51 6.72 -12.13
CA PRO A 79 -16.45 6.24 -13.04
C PRO A 79 -16.16 7.23 -14.17
N THR A 80 -14.88 7.36 -14.54
CA THR A 80 -14.48 8.27 -15.64
C THR A 80 -13.22 7.83 -16.38
N GLU A 81 -13.19 8.08 -17.69
CA GLU A 81 -12.01 7.96 -18.55
C GLU A 81 -10.99 9.08 -18.30
N ASN A 82 -11.47 10.28 -17.95
CA ASN A 82 -10.69 11.53 -17.93
C ASN A 82 -10.87 12.29 -16.61
N GLY A 83 -9.85 13.04 -16.18
CA GLY A 83 -9.91 13.84 -14.95
C GLY A 83 -10.00 13.03 -13.64
N GLY A 84 -9.91 11.70 -13.68
CA GLY A 84 -10.04 10.83 -12.50
C GLY A 84 -9.07 11.21 -11.37
N THR A 85 -9.65 11.45 -10.19
CA THR A 85 -8.98 11.86 -8.94
C THR A 85 -8.89 10.73 -7.91
N PHE A 86 -9.52 9.58 -8.19
CA PHE A 86 -9.49 8.37 -7.37
C PHE A 86 -9.21 7.12 -8.22
N ILE A 87 -8.66 6.10 -7.58
CA ILE A 87 -8.48 4.75 -8.13
C ILE A 87 -9.28 3.79 -7.26
N LEU A 88 -10.17 3.00 -7.86
CA LEU A 88 -10.92 1.92 -7.22
C LEU A 88 -10.35 0.55 -7.58
N LYS A 89 -10.22 -0.33 -6.58
CA LYS A 89 -9.82 -1.73 -6.67
C LYS A 89 -10.87 -2.62 -5.99
N PRO A 90 -11.68 -3.40 -6.72
CA PRO A 90 -12.69 -4.25 -6.11
C PRO A 90 -12.10 -5.56 -5.59
N ALA A 91 -12.81 -6.23 -4.68
CA ALA A 91 -12.67 -7.67 -4.54
C ALA A 91 -13.04 -8.35 -5.88
N VAL A 92 -12.27 -9.37 -6.27
CA VAL A 92 -12.55 -10.20 -7.44
C VAL A 92 -12.38 -11.65 -7.03
N GLU A 93 -13.46 -12.41 -7.04
CA GLU A 93 -13.47 -13.80 -6.61
C GLU A 93 -12.64 -14.70 -7.55
N GLY A 94 -12.10 -15.80 -7.02
CA GLY A 94 -11.47 -16.87 -7.80
C GLY A 94 -10.07 -16.60 -8.34
N LEU A 95 -9.48 -15.43 -8.10
CA LEU A 95 -8.09 -15.12 -8.49
C LEU A 95 -7.04 -15.55 -7.47
N PHE A 96 -7.35 -15.48 -6.17
CA PHE A 96 -6.42 -15.69 -5.06
C PHE A 96 -7.16 -16.17 -3.80
N ASP A 97 -6.40 -16.66 -2.80
CA ASP A 97 -6.93 -16.94 -1.46
C ASP A 97 -7.52 -15.69 -0.80
N ASN A 98 -8.51 -15.87 0.07
CA ASN A 98 -9.14 -14.81 0.88
C ASN A 98 -9.54 -13.54 0.06
N THR A 99 -9.91 -13.69 -1.21
CA THR A 99 -10.12 -12.58 -2.16
C THR A 99 -11.13 -11.52 -1.73
N LYS A 100 -12.06 -11.87 -0.83
CA LYS A 100 -13.03 -10.94 -0.22
C LYS A 100 -12.42 -9.98 0.80
N ASP A 101 -11.33 -10.39 1.46
CA ASP A 101 -10.57 -9.56 2.40
C ASP A 101 -9.60 -8.60 1.72
N MET A 102 -9.27 -8.81 0.43
CA MET A 102 -8.23 -8.02 -0.28
C MET A 102 -8.44 -6.49 -0.22
N PRO A 103 -9.66 -5.94 -0.42
CA PRO A 103 -9.92 -4.52 -0.18
C PRO A 103 -9.68 -4.05 1.25
N ALA A 104 -10.04 -4.88 2.25
CA ALA A 104 -9.88 -4.57 3.66
C ALA A 104 -8.42 -4.73 4.14
N ASN A 105 -7.64 -5.58 3.47
CA ASN A 105 -6.21 -5.79 3.68
C ASN A 105 -5.39 -4.56 3.22
N GLU A 106 -5.57 -4.09 1.98
CA GLU A 106 -4.91 -2.87 1.51
C GLU A 106 -5.36 -1.65 2.34
N HIS A 107 -6.66 -1.55 2.64
CA HIS A 107 -7.19 -0.52 3.54
C HIS A 107 -6.48 -0.53 4.91
N LEU A 108 -6.45 -1.67 5.59
CA LEU A 108 -5.81 -1.81 6.90
C LEU A 108 -4.32 -1.47 6.85
N THR A 109 -3.59 -2.02 5.88
CA THR A 109 -2.14 -1.87 5.77
C THR A 109 -1.76 -0.42 5.48
N MET A 110 -2.48 0.25 4.58
CA MET A 110 -2.32 1.69 4.32
C MET A 110 -2.68 2.55 5.55
N GLN A 111 -3.67 2.15 6.36
CA GLN A 111 -3.99 2.83 7.62
C GLN A 111 -2.95 2.58 8.72
N MET A 112 -2.33 1.40 8.79
CA MET A 112 -1.18 1.14 9.68
C MET A 112 -0.01 2.05 9.34
N ALA A 113 0.39 2.08 8.06
CA ALA A 113 1.49 2.91 7.57
C ALA A 113 1.30 4.39 7.98
N ARG A 114 0.12 4.96 7.71
CA ARG A 114 -0.22 6.35 8.02
C ARG A 114 -0.41 6.64 9.51
N GLN A 115 -1.15 5.80 10.24
CA GLN A 115 -1.54 6.10 11.63
C GLN A 115 -0.52 5.65 12.68
N ILE A 116 0.12 4.49 12.50
CA ILE A 116 1.09 3.93 13.46
C ILE A 116 2.49 4.41 13.08
N PHE A 117 3.02 3.95 11.94
CA PHE A 117 4.40 4.15 11.51
C PHE A 117 4.70 5.57 10.98
N LYS A 118 3.69 6.46 10.91
CA LYS A 118 3.78 7.84 10.41
C LYS A 118 4.42 7.94 9.01
N ILE A 119 4.25 6.91 8.19
CA ILE A 119 4.64 6.90 6.77
C ILE A 119 3.64 7.78 6.03
N ASP A 120 4.11 8.70 5.20
CA ASP A 120 3.23 9.42 4.28
C ASP A 120 2.72 8.42 3.23
N ALA A 121 1.42 8.18 3.22
CA ALA A 121 0.77 7.15 2.41
C ALA A 121 -0.56 7.67 1.87
N ALA A 122 -0.92 7.33 0.64
CA ALA A 122 -2.06 7.91 -0.08
C ALA A 122 -3.39 7.83 0.72
N ASP A 123 -4.20 8.90 0.65
CA ASP A 123 -5.47 8.97 1.37
C ASP A 123 -6.48 7.96 0.81
N ASN A 124 -7.02 7.09 1.67
CA ASN A 124 -7.74 5.90 1.25
C ASN A 124 -8.98 5.57 2.11
N ALA A 125 -9.84 4.69 1.59
CA ALA A 125 -11.01 4.16 2.27
C ALA A 125 -11.49 2.82 1.68
N LEU A 126 -12.31 2.11 2.46
CA LEU A 126 -13.11 0.95 2.03
C LEU A 126 -14.53 1.39 1.67
N VAL A 127 -14.92 1.19 0.41
CA VAL A 127 -16.28 1.41 -0.10
C VAL A 127 -16.91 0.10 -0.55
N TYR A 128 -18.20 0.14 -0.85
CA TYR A 128 -19.00 -1.01 -1.27
C TYR A 128 -19.71 -0.66 -2.57
N LEU A 129 -19.74 -1.58 -3.52
CA LEU A 129 -20.52 -1.40 -4.74
C LEU A 129 -22.01 -1.62 -4.47
N LYS A 130 -22.85 -1.25 -5.43
CA LYS A 130 -24.32 -1.38 -5.41
C LYS A 130 -24.82 -2.79 -5.08
N ASP A 131 -24.02 -3.81 -5.40
CA ASP A 131 -24.26 -5.24 -5.14
C ASP A 131 -23.70 -5.72 -3.78
N GLY A 132 -23.08 -4.84 -3.00
CA GLY A 132 -22.43 -5.16 -1.73
C GLY A 132 -20.98 -5.64 -1.84
N THR A 133 -20.40 -5.72 -3.05
CA THR A 133 -18.99 -6.11 -3.23
C THR A 133 -18.06 -5.05 -2.60
N PRO A 134 -17.16 -5.43 -1.67
CA PRO A 134 -16.20 -4.49 -1.10
C PRO A 134 -15.17 -4.05 -2.14
N ALA A 135 -14.76 -2.79 -2.06
CA ALA A 135 -13.73 -2.20 -2.92
C ALA A 135 -12.89 -1.18 -2.15
N TYR A 136 -11.58 -1.22 -2.38
CA TYR A 136 -10.64 -0.24 -1.87
C TYR A 136 -10.61 0.97 -2.80
N ILE A 137 -10.61 2.17 -2.25
CA ILE A 137 -10.33 3.40 -3.01
C ILE A 137 -9.12 4.13 -2.41
N THR A 138 -8.28 4.64 -3.30
CA THR A 138 -7.25 5.63 -2.97
C THR A 138 -7.46 6.90 -3.78
N LYS A 139 -7.30 8.05 -3.10
CA LYS A 139 -7.20 9.36 -3.73
C LYS A 139 -5.84 9.46 -4.42
N ARG A 140 -5.82 10.10 -5.58
CA ARG A 140 -4.59 10.36 -6.35
C ARG A 140 -3.85 11.54 -5.74
N PHE A 141 -2.58 11.33 -5.40
CA PHE A 141 -1.68 12.41 -4.95
C PHE A 141 -0.94 13.09 -6.11
N ASP A 142 -1.00 12.52 -7.33
CA ASP A 142 -0.48 13.11 -8.57
C ASP A 142 -1.46 14.11 -9.22
N VAL A 143 -2.62 14.37 -8.60
CA VAL A 143 -3.61 15.33 -9.09
C VAL A 143 -3.82 16.43 -8.05
N LEU A 144 -3.60 17.68 -8.47
CA LEU A 144 -3.73 18.88 -7.64
C LEU A 144 -5.19 19.36 -7.55
N PRO A 145 -5.53 20.24 -6.58
CA PRO A 145 -6.89 20.74 -6.38
C PRO A 145 -7.46 21.59 -7.54
N ASP A 146 -6.58 22.09 -8.42
CA ASP A 146 -6.91 22.82 -9.66
C ASP A 146 -7.09 21.88 -10.87
N GLY A 147 -6.89 20.57 -10.70
CA GLY A 147 -6.95 19.55 -11.75
C GLY A 147 -5.63 19.30 -12.47
N ASN A 148 -4.56 20.06 -12.19
CA ASN A 148 -3.26 19.84 -12.79
C ASN A 148 -2.63 18.51 -12.31
N ARG A 149 -1.78 17.92 -13.15
CA ARG A 149 -1.06 16.68 -12.84
C ARG A 149 0.39 16.95 -12.50
N ILE A 150 0.86 16.37 -11.40
CA ILE A 150 2.27 16.36 -11.04
C ILE A 150 2.98 15.26 -11.84
N CYS A 151 4.20 15.53 -12.32
CA CYS A 151 5.04 14.48 -12.90
C CYS A 151 5.45 13.48 -11.81
N GLN A 152 5.02 12.22 -11.97
CA GLN A 152 5.38 11.08 -11.14
C GLN A 152 6.05 10.02 -12.02
N GLU A 153 7.17 9.48 -11.57
CA GLU A 153 7.83 8.33 -12.18
C GLU A 153 8.01 7.21 -11.15
N ASP A 154 7.71 5.96 -11.51
CA ASP A 154 8.07 4.79 -10.72
C ASP A 154 9.51 4.36 -10.99
N PHE A 155 10.17 3.72 -10.02
CA PHE A 155 11.62 3.46 -10.15
C PHE A 155 12.00 2.50 -11.30
N ALA A 156 11.06 1.76 -11.91
CA ALA A 156 11.37 1.07 -13.18
C ALA A 156 11.60 2.08 -14.31
N GLN A 157 10.80 3.14 -14.38
CA GLN A 157 10.97 4.22 -15.37
C GLN A 157 12.30 4.94 -15.15
N VAL A 158 12.61 5.30 -13.90
CA VAL A 158 13.87 5.97 -13.52
C VAL A 158 15.09 5.09 -13.78
N ALA A 159 14.95 3.76 -13.65
CA ALA A 159 15.99 2.78 -13.99
C ALA A 159 16.07 2.43 -15.49
N GLY A 160 15.11 2.87 -16.31
CA GLY A 160 15.01 2.47 -17.73
C GLY A 160 14.57 1.01 -17.94
N LEU A 161 14.05 0.34 -16.91
CA LEU A 161 13.59 -1.05 -16.98
C LEU A 161 12.29 -1.14 -17.80
N THR A 162 12.30 -2.00 -18.82
CA THR A 162 11.16 -2.26 -19.70
C THR A 162 10.82 -3.76 -19.71
N PRO A 163 9.61 -4.16 -20.14
CA PRO A 163 9.24 -5.58 -20.20
C PRO A 163 10.20 -6.43 -21.03
N GLY A 164 10.67 -5.91 -22.18
CA GLY A 164 11.70 -6.52 -23.02
C GLY A 164 11.52 -8.03 -23.22
N GLU A 165 12.61 -8.77 -23.01
CA GLU A 165 12.63 -10.24 -23.01
C GLU A 165 12.16 -10.84 -21.66
N LYS A 166 12.20 -10.06 -20.56
CA LYS A 166 11.84 -10.49 -19.20
C LYS A 166 10.33 -10.46 -18.90
N GLY A 167 9.51 -10.11 -19.89
CA GLY A 167 8.05 -10.14 -19.82
C GLY A 167 7.47 -9.30 -18.69
N SER A 168 6.56 -9.87 -17.89
CA SER A 168 6.01 -9.21 -16.70
C SER A 168 7.00 -9.06 -15.54
N ASN A 169 8.11 -9.79 -15.56
CA ASN A 169 8.94 -10.00 -14.38
C ASN A 169 10.05 -8.96 -14.23
N TYR A 170 10.24 -8.08 -15.22
CA TYR A 170 11.13 -6.91 -15.15
C TYR A 170 10.92 -6.04 -13.89
N LYS A 171 9.71 -6.07 -13.30
CA LYS A 171 9.37 -5.35 -12.06
C LYS A 171 10.14 -5.86 -10.81
N TYR A 172 10.68 -7.09 -10.87
CA TYR A 172 11.48 -7.70 -9.81
C TYR A 172 12.99 -7.72 -10.12
N ASP A 173 13.40 -7.22 -11.29
CA ASP A 173 14.77 -7.28 -11.82
C ASP A 173 15.68 -6.17 -11.25
N PHE A 174 15.63 -5.98 -9.93
CA PHE A 174 16.26 -4.85 -9.23
C PHE A 174 16.40 -5.13 -7.73
N SER A 175 17.28 -4.42 -7.05
CA SER A 175 17.46 -4.50 -5.58
C SER A 175 17.00 -3.23 -4.87
N TYR A 176 16.68 -3.33 -3.57
CA TYR A 176 16.40 -2.15 -2.76
C TYR A 176 17.60 -1.21 -2.63
N GLN A 177 18.83 -1.74 -2.64
CA GLN A 177 20.05 -0.92 -2.71
C GLN A 177 20.08 -0.05 -3.98
N GLN A 178 19.80 -0.61 -5.17
CA GLN A 178 19.81 0.16 -6.41
C GLN A 178 18.72 1.25 -6.45
N ILE A 179 17.56 1.03 -5.82
CA ILE A 179 16.54 2.09 -5.66
C ILE A 179 17.11 3.23 -4.82
N ALA A 180 17.84 2.94 -3.75
CA ALA A 180 18.50 3.97 -2.94
C ALA A 180 19.62 4.69 -3.71
N ASP A 181 20.36 4.02 -4.59
CA ASP A 181 21.37 4.65 -5.45
C ASP A 181 20.73 5.57 -6.51
N LEU A 182 19.59 5.20 -7.09
CA LEU A 182 18.81 6.11 -7.94
C LEU A 182 18.21 7.27 -7.14
N LEU A 183 17.70 7.02 -5.93
CA LEU A 183 17.20 8.08 -5.03
C LEU A 183 18.33 9.09 -4.71
N LYS A 184 19.54 8.62 -4.46
CA LYS A 184 20.75 9.42 -4.22
C LYS A 184 21.16 10.27 -5.42
N ARG A 185 20.86 9.81 -6.63
CA ARG A 185 21.15 10.48 -7.90
C ARG A 185 20.12 11.56 -8.27
N TYR A 186 18.84 11.36 -7.94
CA TYR A 186 17.74 12.19 -8.45
C TYR A 186 16.96 12.99 -7.39
N VAL A 187 17.05 12.65 -6.10
CA VAL A 187 16.36 13.36 -5.00
C VAL A 187 17.36 14.18 -4.19
N SER A 188 17.30 15.50 -4.31
CA SER A 188 18.22 16.43 -3.61
C SER A 188 18.08 16.37 -2.09
N THR A 189 16.92 15.91 -1.57
CA THR A 189 16.66 15.70 -0.14
C THR A 189 17.07 14.29 0.34
N TYR A 190 17.93 13.58 -0.40
CA TYR A 190 18.33 12.19 -0.14
C TYR A 190 18.58 11.82 1.33
N PRO A 191 19.33 12.59 2.15
CA PRO A 191 19.58 12.22 3.55
C PRO A 191 18.31 12.09 4.42
N THR A 192 17.21 12.73 4.02
CA THR A 192 15.90 12.62 4.69
C THR A 192 15.02 11.57 4.02
N ASP A 193 15.07 11.47 2.68
CA ASP A 193 14.23 10.55 1.91
C ASP A 193 14.72 9.09 1.98
N VAL A 194 16.03 8.84 2.09
CA VAL A 194 16.56 7.47 2.29
C VAL A 194 16.07 6.85 3.61
N GLU A 195 15.84 7.65 4.65
CA GLU A 195 15.27 7.17 5.91
C GLU A 195 13.77 6.86 5.82
N LYS A 196 13.01 7.65 5.04
CA LYS A 196 11.61 7.31 4.72
C LYS A 196 11.55 6.00 3.95
N TYR A 197 12.43 5.85 2.96
CA TYR A 197 12.56 4.66 2.13
C TYR A 197 12.91 3.42 2.96
N PHE A 198 13.91 3.50 3.84
CA PHE A 198 14.27 2.41 4.75
C PHE A 198 13.16 2.04 5.73
N ARG A 199 12.47 3.03 6.34
CA ARG A 199 11.28 2.77 7.17
C ARG A 199 10.14 2.12 6.37
N LEU A 200 9.99 2.44 5.08
CA LEU A 200 9.01 1.81 4.19
C LEU A 200 9.41 0.37 3.79
N ILE A 201 10.70 0.06 3.61
CA ILE A 201 11.19 -1.32 3.43
C ILE A 201 10.89 -2.14 4.68
N LEU A 202 11.28 -1.66 5.87
CA LEU A 202 11.03 -2.33 7.14
C LEU A 202 9.54 -2.56 7.39
N PHE A 203 8.69 -1.58 7.08
CA PHE A 203 7.24 -1.72 7.15
C PHE A 203 6.71 -2.79 6.19
N ASN A 204 7.14 -2.78 4.92
CA ASN A 204 6.72 -3.79 3.94
C ASN A 204 7.15 -5.21 4.33
N TYR A 205 8.36 -5.38 4.87
CA TYR A 205 8.82 -6.66 5.42
C TYR A 205 7.94 -7.10 6.59
N LEU A 206 7.69 -6.21 7.57
CA LEU A 206 6.90 -6.51 8.76
C LEU A 206 5.46 -6.94 8.42
N VAL A 207 4.81 -6.27 7.47
CA VAL A 207 3.42 -6.59 7.07
C VAL A 207 3.31 -7.69 6.00
N CYS A 208 4.39 -8.41 5.68
CA CYS A 208 4.43 -9.43 4.63
C CYS A 208 3.98 -8.93 3.24
N ASN A 209 4.47 -7.76 2.80
CA ASN A 209 4.28 -7.30 1.43
C ASN A 209 5.37 -7.84 0.50
N GLY A 210 5.19 -9.09 0.05
CA GLY A 210 6.03 -9.78 -0.92
C GLY A 210 5.88 -9.28 -2.37
N ASP A 211 5.11 -8.21 -2.62
CA ASP A 211 5.02 -7.54 -3.93
C ASP A 211 5.41 -6.04 -3.86
N ALA A 212 6.11 -5.61 -2.80
CA ALA A 212 6.73 -4.29 -2.66
C ALA A 212 7.93 -4.09 -3.61
N HIS A 213 7.72 -4.27 -4.91
CA HIS A 213 8.75 -4.27 -5.94
C HIS A 213 9.04 -2.87 -6.51
N VAL A 214 9.93 -2.76 -7.51
CA VAL A 214 10.46 -1.48 -8.00
C VAL A 214 9.38 -0.45 -8.40
N LYS A 215 8.20 -0.89 -8.87
CA LYS A 215 7.09 -0.02 -9.29
C LYS A 215 6.18 0.48 -8.15
N ASN A 216 6.39 0.05 -6.90
CA ASN A 216 5.65 0.52 -5.71
C ASN A 216 6.35 1.72 -5.05
N PHE A 217 7.53 2.09 -5.57
CA PHE A 217 8.28 3.26 -5.18
C PHE A 217 8.26 4.25 -6.35
N SER A 218 7.98 5.52 -6.05
CA SER A 218 7.99 6.61 -7.02
C SER A 218 8.66 7.85 -6.47
N ILE A 219 9.11 8.71 -7.39
CA ILE A 219 9.48 10.10 -7.12
C ILE A 219 8.56 11.07 -7.86
N TYR A 220 8.39 12.26 -7.31
CA TYR A 220 7.60 13.34 -7.90
C TYR A 220 8.11 14.72 -7.42
N SER A 221 7.89 15.78 -8.22
CA SER A 221 8.16 17.17 -7.82
C SER A 221 6.85 17.83 -7.35
N PRO A 222 6.60 17.93 -6.02
CA PRO A 222 5.28 18.27 -5.48
C PRO A 222 4.83 19.70 -5.81
N ASN A 223 5.77 20.61 -6.06
CA ASN A 223 5.51 22.02 -6.33
C ASN A 223 5.67 22.39 -7.82
N ALA A 224 5.92 21.39 -8.70
CA ALA A 224 6.36 21.58 -10.09
C ALA A 224 7.62 22.46 -10.24
N ASP A 225 8.51 22.42 -9.25
CA ASP A 225 9.75 23.19 -9.12
C ASP A 225 11.00 22.42 -9.61
N GLY A 226 10.85 21.17 -10.03
CA GLY A 226 11.95 20.26 -10.37
C GLY A 226 12.64 19.62 -9.16
N VAL A 227 12.22 19.94 -7.92
CA VAL A 227 12.72 19.32 -6.70
C VAL A 227 11.98 18.00 -6.47
N TYR A 228 12.56 16.91 -6.96
CA TYR A 228 12.02 15.56 -6.73
C TYR A 228 12.21 15.11 -5.28
N LYS A 229 11.20 14.42 -4.75
CA LYS A 229 11.21 13.67 -3.48
C LYS A 229 10.43 12.36 -3.65
N LEU A 230 10.46 11.47 -2.65
CA LEU A 230 9.58 10.29 -2.65
C LEU A 230 8.10 10.69 -2.63
N THR A 231 7.27 9.95 -3.37
CA THR A 231 5.81 10.05 -3.27
C THR A 231 5.31 9.59 -1.90
N PRO A 232 4.08 9.94 -1.50
CA PRO A 232 3.32 9.12 -0.55
C PRO A 232 3.32 7.66 -1.01
N ALA A 233 3.43 6.73 -0.08
CA ALA A 233 3.36 5.30 -0.36
C ALA A 233 1.96 4.87 -0.83
N TYR A 234 1.89 3.82 -1.65
CA TYR A 234 0.68 3.27 -2.25
C TYR A 234 0.85 1.76 -2.50
N ASP A 235 -0.24 1.06 -2.80
CA ASP A 235 -0.25 -0.39 -3.05
C ASP A 235 0.47 -1.19 -1.93
N LEU A 236 0.18 -0.83 -0.66
CA LEU A 236 0.69 -1.52 0.53
C LEU A 236 -0.36 -2.51 1.04
N LEU A 237 -0.05 -3.79 1.04
CA LEU A 237 -0.92 -4.87 1.54
C LEU A 237 -0.10 -6.06 2.05
N ASN A 238 -0.66 -6.85 2.96
CA ASN A 238 -0.09 -8.16 3.32
C ASN A 238 -0.39 -9.17 2.19
N THR A 239 0.58 -9.45 1.32
CA THR A 239 0.36 -10.36 0.18
C THR A 239 0.22 -11.81 0.61
N SER A 240 0.83 -12.20 1.73
CA SER A 240 0.74 -13.55 2.31
C SER A 240 -0.65 -13.91 2.87
N LEU A 241 -1.63 -13.01 2.83
CA LEU A 241 -3.05 -13.36 3.00
C LEU A 241 -3.69 -13.95 1.73
N HIS A 242 -3.05 -13.81 0.57
CA HIS A 242 -3.64 -14.07 -0.75
C HIS A 242 -2.80 -14.97 -1.65
N VAL A 243 -1.46 -14.96 -1.49
CA VAL A 243 -0.50 -15.69 -2.30
C VAL A 243 0.52 -16.35 -1.38
N GLN A 244 0.77 -17.65 -1.52
CA GLN A 244 1.68 -18.40 -0.63
C GLN A 244 3.11 -18.47 -1.20
N GLU A 245 3.26 -18.27 -2.51
CA GLU A 245 4.46 -18.49 -3.31
C GLU A 245 5.41 -17.29 -3.33
N LEU A 246 5.07 -16.19 -2.64
CA LEU A 246 5.90 -14.98 -2.59
C LEU A 246 6.94 -15.05 -1.45
N GLY A 247 8.15 -14.54 -1.71
CA GLY A 247 9.23 -14.47 -0.75
C GLY A 247 8.98 -13.51 0.42
N ARG A 248 9.91 -13.48 1.40
CA ARG A 248 9.83 -12.53 2.53
C ARG A 248 9.96 -11.07 2.09
N THR A 249 10.59 -10.83 0.95
CA THR A 249 10.70 -9.54 0.25
C THR A 249 10.35 -9.73 -1.23
N ALA A 250 9.98 -8.64 -1.90
CA ALA A 250 9.70 -8.64 -3.35
C ALA A 250 10.96 -8.47 -4.22
N LEU A 251 11.99 -7.83 -3.66
CA LEU A 251 13.31 -7.60 -4.24
C LEU A 251 14.38 -8.13 -3.27
N GLU A 252 15.58 -8.35 -3.78
CA GLU A 252 16.76 -8.55 -2.94
C GLU A 252 17.16 -7.24 -2.23
N LEU A 253 17.79 -7.36 -1.05
CA LEU A 253 18.29 -6.17 -0.35
C LEU A 253 19.46 -5.54 -1.11
N PHE A 254 20.35 -6.38 -1.64
CA PHE A 254 21.66 -6.02 -2.18
C PHE A 254 21.74 -6.16 -3.70
N VAL A 255 22.72 -5.49 -4.31
CA VAL A 255 22.97 -5.50 -5.77
C VAL A 255 23.97 -6.58 -6.21
N ASP A 256 24.70 -7.13 -5.25
CA ASP A 256 25.72 -8.16 -5.35
C ASP A 256 25.26 -9.43 -4.62
N ASP A 257 25.92 -10.57 -4.87
CA ASP A 257 25.67 -11.87 -4.22
C ASP A 257 26.15 -11.89 -2.74
N PHE A 258 25.96 -10.78 -2.02
CA PHE A 258 26.34 -10.63 -0.62
C PHE A 258 25.25 -11.21 0.30
N GLU A 259 25.64 -12.17 1.13
CA GLU A 259 24.81 -12.72 2.19
C GLU A 259 25.47 -12.49 3.55
N THR A 260 24.69 -12.07 4.56
CA THR A 260 25.15 -12.12 5.95
C THR A 260 25.17 -13.57 6.46
N GLU A 261 25.89 -13.83 7.55
CA GLU A 261 25.84 -15.12 8.24
C GLU A 261 24.42 -15.45 8.77
N PHE A 262 23.56 -14.46 8.96
CA PHE A 262 22.15 -14.69 9.31
C PHE A 262 21.39 -15.25 8.10
N PHE A 263 21.53 -14.64 6.92
CA PHE A 263 20.88 -15.13 5.71
C PHE A 263 21.33 -16.56 5.36
N LYS A 264 22.64 -16.82 5.37
CA LYS A 264 23.22 -18.17 5.14
C LYS A 264 22.67 -19.24 6.06
N ALA A 265 22.44 -18.90 7.34
CA ALA A 265 21.95 -19.84 8.34
C ALA A 265 20.43 -20.07 8.31
N ASN A 266 19.65 -19.12 7.76
CA ASN A 266 18.18 -19.12 7.86
C ASN A 266 17.45 -19.20 6.50
N GLY A 267 18.11 -18.89 5.39
CA GLY A 267 17.49 -18.77 4.06
C GLY A 267 16.55 -17.57 3.92
N PHE A 268 16.65 -16.56 4.80
CA PHE A 268 15.85 -15.34 4.72
C PHE A 268 16.50 -14.15 5.44
N TYR A 269 16.15 -12.93 5.01
CA TYR A 269 16.61 -11.68 5.59
C TYR A 269 16.04 -11.42 7.00
N GLY A 270 16.88 -10.96 7.92
CA GLY A 270 16.53 -10.51 9.27
C GLY A 270 17.27 -9.22 9.68
N LYS A 271 17.32 -8.91 10.99
CA LYS A 271 17.96 -7.68 11.50
C LYS A 271 19.36 -7.41 10.91
N PRO A 272 20.30 -8.38 10.85
CA PRO A 272 21.66 -8.12 10.35
C PRO A 272 21.67 -7.63 8.89
N ASP A 273 20.80 -8.17 8.05
CA ASP A 273 20.73 -7.82 6.63
C ASP A 273 20.16 -6.41 6.42
N PHE A 274 19.14 -6.03 7.21
CA PHE A 274 18.63 -4.66 7.19
C PHE A 274 19.62 -3.64 7.77
N MET A 275 20.45 -4.03 8.74
CA MET A 275 21.54 -3.19 9.25
C MET A 275 22.64 -2.98 8.20
N GLU A 276 23.01 -4.03 7.45
CA GLU A 276 23.95 -3.93 6.34
C GLU A 276 23.39 -3.09 5.18
N LEU A 277 22.11 -3.26 4.84
CA LEU A 277 21.44 -2.42 3.84
C LEU A 277 21.47 -0.95 4.26
N ALA A 278 21.13 -0.65 5.52
CA ALA A 278 21.18 0.70 6.06
C ALA A 278 22.59 1.30 5.96
N ARG A 279 23.64 0.53 6.29
CA ARG A 279 25.05 0.93 6.14
C ARG A 279 25.39 1.26 4.69
N ARG A 280 25.03 0.39 3.75
CA ARG A 280 25.28 0.55 2.31
C ARG A 280 24.61 1.81 1.74
N ILE A 281 23.37 2.09 2.13
CA ILE A 281 22.62 3.29 1.70
C ILE A 281 22.95 4.54 2.54
N GLY A 282 23.96 4.49 3.41
CA GLY A 282 24.48 5.65 4.13
C GLY A 282 23.68 6.11 5.35
N ILE A 283 22.74 5.31 5.84
CA ILE A 283 22.06 5.56 7.12
C ILE A 283 23.03 5.21 8.27
N LYS A 284 23.14 6.10 9.26
CA LYS A 284 23.96 5.86 10.46
C LYS A 284 23.40 4.68 11.26
N GLU A 285 24.26 3.76 11.65
CA GLU A 285 23.96 2.53 12.42
C GLU A 285 22.97 2.77 13.57
N ILE A 286 23.26 3.71 14.48
CA ILE A 286 22.39 4.07 15.62
C ILE A 286 20.99 4.58 15.23
N ARG A 287 20.79 5.05 13.99
CA ARG A 287 19.47 5.41 13.45
C ARG A 287 18.79 4.20 12.81
N ALA A 288 19.54 3.34 12.13
CA ALA A 288 19.04 2.08 11.59
C ALA A 288 18.52 1.14 12.71
N GLU A 289 19.31 0.95 13.77
CA GLU A 289 18.90 0.19 14.95
C GLU A 289 17.61 0.72 15.56
N ARG A 290 17.53 2.05 15.73
CA ARG A 290 16.34 2.72 16.25
C ARG A 290 15.14 2.49 15.35
N PHE A 291 15.27 2.57 14.02
CA PHE A 291 14.17 2.34 13.09
C PHE A 291 13.69 0.87 13.09
N ILE A 292 14.58 -0.10 13.26
CA ILE A 292 14.21 -1.51 13.43
C ILE A 292 13.48 -1.71 14.78
N ALA A 293 14.02 -1.18 15.87
CA ALA A 293 13.39 -1.26 17.20
C ALA A 293 12.03 -0.53 17.26
N GLU A 294 11.91 0.64 16.64
CA GLU A 294 10.66 1.40 16.47
C GLU A 294 9.64 0.56 15.69
N THR A 295 10.06 -0.06 14.58
CA THR A 295 9.23 -0.95 13.76
C THR A 295 8.68 -2.14 14.59
N CYS A 296 9.54 -2.76 15.40
CA CYS A 296 9.19 -3.84 16.31
C CYS A 296 8.31 -3.39 17.50
N SER A 297 8.43 -2.16 17.98
CA SER A 297 7.70 -1.68 19.17
C SER A 297 6.18 -1.61 18.99
N HIS A 298 5.71 -1.48 17.75
CA HIS A 298 4.32 -1.18 17.42
C HIS A 298 3.36 -2.38 17.39
N LEU A 299 3.80 -3.62 17.65
CA LEU A 299 2.96 -4.83 17.51
C LEU A 299 1.60 -4.73 18.23
N ARG A 300 1.55 -4.17 19.45
CA ARG A 300 0.29 -4.03 20.21
C ARG A 300 -0.68 -3.02 19.59
N GLU A 301 -0.16 -1.98 18.93
CA GLU A 301 -0.98 -1.01 18.18
C GLU A 301 -1.48 -1.63 16.86
N MET A 302 -0.64 -2.43 16.20
CA MET A 302 -1.03 -3.20 15.01
C MET A 302 -2.14 -4.19 15.35
N ASP A 303 -2.00 -4.96 16.43
CA ASP A 303 -3.01 -5.91 16.92
C ASP A 303 -4.37 -5.24 17.13
N ALA A 304 -4.39 -4.13 17.88
CA ALA A 304 -5.60 -3.35 18.12
C ALA A 304 -6.18 -2.75 16.82
N MET A 305 -5.34 -2.44 15.82
CA MET A 305 -5.81 -2.01 14.51
C MET A 305 -6.36 -3.16 13.67
N ILE A 306 -5.75 -4.35 13.73
CA ILE A 306 -6.23 -5.57 13.07
C ILE A 306 -7.60 -5.96 13.63
N ASP A 307 -7.76 -6.00 14.95
CA ASP A 307 -9.03 -6.37 15.59
C ASP A 307 -10.16 -5.40 15.22
N ARG A 308 -9.87 -4.10 15.09
CA ARG A 308 -10.86 -3.08 14.68
C ARG A 308 -11.07 -2.95 13.16
N SER A 309 -10.33 -3.70 12.34
CA SER A 309 -10.42 -3.64 10.87
C SER A 309 -11.66 -4.36 10.30
N TYR A 310 -11.89 -4.19 8.99
CA TYR A 310 -12.95 -4.85 8.23
C TYR A 310 -12.61 -6.27 7.74
N LEU A 311 -11.38 -6.77 8.01
CA LEU A 311 -10.99 -8.15 7.66
C LEU A 311 -11.90 -9.20 8.31
N SER A 312 -12.01 -10.37 7.68
CA SER A 312 -12.61 -11.57 8.25
C SER A 312 -11.87 -12.03 9.52
N LYS A 313 -12.51 -12.89 10.32
CA LYS A 313 -11.87 -13.49 11.51
C LYS A 313 -10.60 -14.27 11.15
N GLN A 314 -10.60 -14.94 9.98
CA GLN A 314 -9.46 -15.70 9.47
C GLN A 314 -8.33 -14.77 9.01
N GLY A 315 -8.65 -13.76 8.19
CA GLY A 315 -7.69 -12.74 7.73
C GLY A 315 -7.01 -12.03 8.90
N LYS A 316 -7.76 -11.70 9.97
CA LYS A 316 -7.18 -11.11 11.20
C LYS A 316 -6.19 -12.05 11.89
N ALA A 317 -6.55 -13.31 12.09
CA ALA A 317 -5.68 -14.28 12.75
C ALA A 317 -4.39 -14.53 11.95
N LEU A 318 -4.50 -14.66 10.62
CA LEU A 318 -3.36 -14.82 9.72
C LEU A 318 -2.45 -13.58 9.72
N PHE A 319 -3.01 -12.36 9.63
CA PHE A 319 -2.23 -11.12 9.62
C PHE A 319 -1.38 -11.01 10.90
N LYS A 320 -1.97 -11.29 12.07
CA LYS A 320 -1.25 -11.26 13.36
C LYS A 320 -0.07 -12.24 13.39
N ALA A 321 -0.31 -13.52 13.07
CA ALA A 321 0.73 -14.55 13.09
C ALA A 321 1.86 -14.27 12.09
N GLN A 322 1.53 -13.72 10.92
CA GLN A 322 2.50 -13.36 9.88
C GLN A 322 3.38 -12.17 10.30
N VAL A 323 2.78 -11.13 10.89
CA VAL A 323 3.52 -9.99 11.46
C VAL A 323 4.43 -10.45 12.60
N GLU A 324 3.98 -11.39 13.45
CA GLU A 324 4.77 -11.91 14.57
C GLU A 324 6.02 -12.69 14.11
N ASP A 325 5.93 -13.50 13.04
CA ASP A 325 7.08 -14.16 12.41
C ASP A 325 8.10 -13.15 11.87
N ARG A 326 7.64 -12.10 11.17
CA ARG A 326 8.53 -11.07 10.62
C ARG A 326 9.18 -10.25 11.73
N ALA A 327 8.46 -9.98 12.81
CA ALA A 327 8.99 -9.25 13.96
C ALA A 327 10.10 -10.03 14.68
N LYS A 328 9.97 -11.37 14.82
CA LYS A 328 11.02 -12.24 15.36
C LYS A 328 12.30 -12.20 14.51
N ALA A 329 12.17 -12.21 13.19
CA ALA A 329 13.31 -12.06 12.28
C ALA A 329 14.00 -10.68 12.38
N LEU A 330 13.29 -9.65 12.84
CA LEU A 330 13.85 -8.33 13.17
C LEU A 330 14.40 -8.23 14.60
N GLY A 331 14.32 -9.28 15.42
CA GLY A 331 14.94 -9.38 16.74
C GLY A 331 14.02 -9.04 17.93
N ILE A 332 12.76 -9.50 17.90
CA ILE A 332 11.90 -9.65 19.10
C ILE A 332 12.01 -11.07 19.64
#